data_AF-A0A7W1M2L4-F1
#
_entry.id   AF-A0A7W1M2L4-F1
#
_cell.length_a   1.000
_cell.length_b   1.000
_cell.length_c   1.000
_cell.angle_alpha   90.00
_cell.angle_beta   90.00
_cell.angle_gamma   90.00
#
_symmetry.space_group_name_H-M   'P 1'
#
loop_
_entity.id
_entity.type
_entity.pdbx_description
1 polymer ?
#
loop_
_entity_poly.entity_id
_entity_poly.type
_entity_poly.pdbx_seq_one_letter_code
_entity_poly.pdbx_strand_id
1 'polypeptide(L)' 'MRAGYDVAIVGGGHNGLAAAAYLARAGRSCV' A
#
# COMPACT_ATOMS: atom_id res chain seq x y z
N MET A 1 12.24 6.94 13.75
CA MET A 1 10.90 6.36 13.98
C MET A 1 10.36 5.92 12.63
N ARG A 2 10.23 4.61 12.37
CA ARG A 2 9.54 4.16 11.16
C ARG A 2 8.05 4.31 11.43
N ALA A 3 7.37 5.19 10.69
CA ALA A 3 5.92 5.28 10.76
C ALA A 3 5.35 3.88 10.48
N GLY A 4 4.40 3.43 11.29
CA GLY A 4 3.70 2.19 11.02
C GLY A 4 2.97 2.30 9.68
N TYR A 5 2.96 1.23 8.90
CA TYR A 5 2.12 1.12 7.71
C TYR A 5 0.81 0.44 8.10
N ASP A 6 -0.30 0.83 7.49
CA ASP A 6 -1.60 0.19 7.72
C ASP A 6 -1.66 -1.20 7.06
N VAL A 7 -1.00 -1.37 5.90
CA VAL A 7 -1.11 -2.57 5.05
C VAL A 7 0.26 -2.95 4.48
N ALA A 8 0.53 -4.25 4.32
CA ALA A 8 1.67 -4.76 3.56
C ALA A 8 1.21 -5.39 2.24
N ILE A 9 1.83 -5.03 1.13
CA ILE A 9 1.59 -5.60 -0.20
C ILE A 9 2.75 -6.53 -0.54
N VAL A 10 2.47 -7.80 -0.75
CA VAL A 10 3.49 -8.79 -1.10
C VAL A 10 3.54 -8.97 -2.62
N GLY A 11 4.52 -8.32 -3.24
CA GLY A 11 4.78 -8.36 -4.69
C GLY A 11 4.39 -7.07 -5.42
N GLY A 12 5.25 -6.61 -6.34
CA GLY A 12 5.15 -5.30 -7.03
C GLY A 12 4.59 -5.35 -8.45
N GLY A 13 3.71 -6.30 -8.76
CA GLY A 13 3.08 -6.39 -10.09
C GLY A 13 1.96 -5.35 -10.29
N HIS A 14 1.36 -5.32 -11.48
CA HIS A 14 0.26 -4.40 -11.82
C HIS A 14 -0.88 -4.40 -10.78
N ASN A 15 -1.24 -5.58 -10.27
CA ASN A 15 -2.27 -5.70 -9.23
C ASN A 15 -1.83 -5.11 -7.89
N GLY A 16 -0.55 -5.25 -7.52
CA GLY A 16 0.01 -4.67 -6.30
C GLY A 16 0.03 -3.14 -6.38
N LEU A 17 0.44 -2.59 -7.51
CA LEU A 17 0.42 -1.14 -7.77
C LEU A 17 -1.01 -0.59 -7.83
N ALA A 18 -1.94 -1.31 -8.47
CA ALA A 18 -3.35 -0.95 -8.47
C ALA A 18 -3.91 -0.92 -7.03
N ALA A 19 -3.66 -1.96 -6.24
CA ALA A 19 -4.06 -2.02 -4.83
C ALA A 19 -3.46 -0.87 -4.00
N ALA A 20 -2.17 -0.57 -4.19
CA ALA A 20 -1.50 0.55 -3.53
C ALA A 20 -2.19 1.90 -3.83
N ALA A 21 -2.57 2.13 -5.10
CA ALA A 21 -3.29 3.33 -5.50
C ALA A 21 -4.68 3.44 -4.83
N TYR A 22 -5.40 2.31 -4.73
CA TYR A 22 -6.68 2.26 -4.01
C TYR A 22 -6.53 2.52 -2.51
N LEU A 23 -5.51 1.94 -1.87
CA LEU A 23 -5.20 2.16 -0.46
C LEU A 23 -4.82 3.61 -0.18
N ALA A 24 -3.96 4.20 -1.02
CA ALA A 24 -3.59 5.60 -0.92
C ALA A 24 -4.81 6.53 -1.07
N ARG A 25 -5.71 6.23 -2.02
CA ARG A 25 -6.98 6.99 -2.17
C ARG A 25 -7.88 6.87 -0.94
N ALA A 26 -7.84 5.73 -0.25
CA ALA A 26 -8.55 5.51 1.01
C ALA A 26 -7.82 6.09 2.24
N GLY A 27 -6.70 6.81 2.04
CA GLY A 27 -5.90 7.39 3.12
C GLY A 27 -5.12 6.36 3.95
N ARG A 28 -4.88 5.17 3.39
CA ARG A 28 -4.11 4.11 4.04
C ARG A 28 -2.68 4.09 3.50
N SER A 29 -1.74 3.98 4.42
CA SER A 29 -0.33 3.81 4.11
C SER A 29 -0.01 2.33 3.89
N CYS A 30 0.80 2.02 2.86
CA CYS A 30 1.23 0.66 2.59
C CYS A 30 2.73 0.55 2.31
N VAL A 31 3.28 -0.63 2.60
CA VAL A 31 4.66 -1.03 2.29
C VAL A 31 4.69 -2.19 1.31
#